data_AF-A0A3D3QJV7-F1
#
_entry.id   AF-A0A3D3QJV7-F1
#
_cell.length_a   1.000
_cell.length_b   1.000
_cell.length_c   1.000
_cell.angle_alpha   90.00
_cell.angle_beta   90.00
_cell.angle_gamma   90.00
#
_symmetry.space_group_name_H-M   'P 1'
#
loop_
_entity.id
_entity.type
_entity.pdbx_description
1 polymer ?
#
loop_
_entity_poly.entity_id
_entity_poly.type
_entity_poly.pdbx_seq_one_letter_code
_entity_poly.pdbx_strand_id
1 'polypeptide(L)'
;MPHKTISEGDAHDLGMKRSIPRRDFVNGVGVALTSSLLPTASVEKFRTWLTPQSPYPPALTGLRGSHDGSWEAAHSLVRGTVWDQATSLDEEYDLIVVGAGISGLSAAHFFRKQVGGPNARILVLDNHDDFGGHAKRNEFHHDGRMYLMNGGTLNIEAPSQYSPEAAGLLWDLGIDRTRYYDAIADVRRRYSELGLSSGFFFDRETFGRDHLSAGYGRRPWAEIAAESPLSREAREDLMRLRDVSASIDPW
;
A
#
# COMPACT_ATOMS: atom_id res chain seq x y z
N MET A 1 -31.14 59.81 -8.43
CA MET A 1 -30.28 58.94 -7.59
C MET A 1 -28.83 59.20 -7.97
N PRO A 2 -27.90 59.40 -7.03
CA PRO A 2 -26.54 59.80 -7.38
C PRO A 2 -25.72 58.59 -7.86
N HIS A 3 -24.98 58.77 -8.95
CA HIS A 3 -23.95 57.84 -9.42
C HIS A 3 -22.79 57.86 -8.42
N LYS A 4 -22.54 56.73 -7.74
CA LYS A 4 -21.38 56.56 -6.86
C LYS A 4 -20.20 56.11 -7.72
N THR A 5 -19.21 56.99 -7.89
CA THR A 5 -17.95 56.66 -8.56
C THR A 5 -17.13 55.77 -7.64
N ILE A 6 -16.77 54.58 -8.10
CA ILE A 6 -15.99 53.58 -7.35
C ILE A 6 -14.55 54.11 -7.23
N SER A 7 -14.02 54.18 -6.00
CA SER A 7 -12.64 54.64 -5.75
C SER A 7 -11.61 53.55 -6.08
N GLU A 8 -10.34 53.91 -6.29
CA GLU A 8 -9.29 52.91 -6.56
C GLU A 8 -9.08 51.92 -5.41
N GLY A 9 -9.39 52.30 -4.17
CA GLY A 9 -9.40 51.39 -3.01
C GLY A 9 -10.50 50.34 -3.12
N ASP A 10 -11.70 50.75 -3.52
CA ASP A 10 -12.84 49.84 -3.71
C ASP A 10 -12.57 48.83 -4.85
N ALA A 11 -11.87 49.25 -5.90
CA ALA A 11 -11.50 48.37 -7.02
C ALA A 11 -10.44 47.32 -6.64
N HIS A 12 -9.59 47.60 -5.65
CA HIS A 12 -8.63 46.63 -5.11
C HIS A 12 -9.32 45.58 -4.23
N ASP A 13 -10.23 46.00 -3.36
CA ASP A 13 -11.01 45.07 -2.51
C ASP A 13 -11.97 44.19 -3.30
N LEU A 14 -12.47 44.68 -4.45
CA LEU A 14 -13.27 43.91 -5.40
C LEU A 14 -12.43 42.98 -6.30
N GLY A 15 -11.09 42.97 -6.16
CA GLY A 15 -10.22 42.07 -6.92
C GLY A 15 -10.14 42.38 -8.43
N MET A 16 -10.58 43.55 -8.87
CA MET A 16 -10.70 43.91 -10.30
C MET A 16 -9.35 44.04 -11.02
N LYS A 17 -8.23 44.03 -10.29
CA LYS A 17 -6.85 44.03 -10.82
C LYS A 17 -6.11 42.69 -10.63
N ARG A 18 -6.77 41.63 -10.13
CA ARG A 18 -6.15 40.30 -9.99
C ARG A 18 -6.19 39.56 -11.32
N SER A 19 -5.04 39.02 -11.75
CA SER A 19 -4.97 38.13 -12.90
C SER A 19 -5.71 36.83 -12.58
N ILE A 20 -6.83 36.58 -13.26
CA ILE A 20 -7.59 35.33 -13.13
C ILE A 20 -6.88 34.29 -14.01
N PRO A 21 -6.27 33.22 -13.45
CA PRO A 21 -5.64 32.19 -14.25
C PRO A 21 -6.69 31.48 -15.11
N ARG A 22 -6.30 31.00 -16.30
CA ARG A 22 -7.19 30.29 -17.24
C ARG A 22 -8.02 29.17 -16.57
N ARG A 23 -7.46 28.53 -15.55
CA ARG A 23 -8.13 27.50 -14.74
C ARG A 23 -9.33 28.04 -13.96
N ASP A 24 -9.22 29.22 -13.36
CA ASP A 24 -10.28 29.82 -12.55
C ASP A 24 -11.37 30.45 -13.43
N PHE A 25 -11.01 30.97 -14.61
CA PHE A 25 -11.98 31.47 -15.60
C PHE A 25 -12.85 30.34 -16.18
N VAL A 26 -12.24 29.20 -16.55
CA VAL A 26 -12.97 28.03 -17.07
C VAL A 26 -13.84 27.40 -15.97
N ASN A 27 -13.36 27.35 -14.72
CA ASN A 27 -14.15 26.93 -13.56
C ASN A 27 -15.34 27.86 -13.31
N GLY A 28 -15.17 29.18 -13.43
CA GLY A 28 -16.23 30.18 -13.19
C GLY A 28 -17.35 30.17 -14.24
N VAL A 29 -17.01 30.08 -15.53
CA VAL A 29 -18.00 30.01 -16.62
C VAL A 29 -18.77 28.68 -16.60
N GLY A 30 -18.09 27.58 -16.28
CA GLY A 30 -18.73 26.26 -16.14
C GLY A 30 -19.74 26.20 -14.99
N VAL A 31 -19.47 26.88 -13.87
CA VAL A 31 -20.41 26.93 -12.73
C VAL A 31 -21.62 27.84 -13.02
N ALA A 32 -21.43 28.97 -13.69
CA ALA A 32 -22.51 29.94 -13.96
C ALA A 32 -23.52 29.47 -15.01
N LEU A 33 -23.09 28.72 -16.03
CA LEU A 33 -24.00 28.19 -17.06
C LEU A 33 -24.78 26.95 -16.62
N THR A 34 -24.33 26.25 -15.57
CA THR A 34 -24.89 24.94 -15.17
C THR A 34 -25.79 25.05 -13.93
N SER A 35 -25.65 26.10 -13.12
CA SER A 35 -26.50 26.37 -11.96
C SER A 35 -27.94 26.75 -12.32
N SER A 36 -28.20 27.14 -13.56
CA SER A 36 -29.53 27.48 -14.07
C SER A 36 -30.37 26.29 -14.53
N LEU A 37 -29.82 25.06 -14.55
CA LEU A 37 -30.47 23.91 -15.22
C LEU A 37 -30.62 22.62 -14.40
N LEU A 38 -30.15 22.50 -13.15
CA LEU A 38 -30.20 21.22 -12.44
C LEU A 38 -30.66 21.30 -10.97
N PRO A 39 -31.54 20.38 -10.51
CA PRO A 39 -31.85 20.19 -9.09
C PRO A 39 -30.61 19.76 -8.30
N THR A 40 -30.50 20.27 -7.09
CA THR A 40 -29.34 20.34 -6.18
C THR A 40 -28.77 19.02 -5.65
N ALA A 41 -29.00 17.88 -6.28
CA ALA A 41 -28.62 16.56 -5.75
C ALA A 41 -27.52 15.81 -6.52
N SER A 42 -26.83 16.43 -7.50
CA SER A 42 -25.86 15.70 -8.34
C SER A 42 -24.58 16.43 -8.69
N VAL A 43 -24.29 17.55 -8.02
CA VAL A 43 -23.07 18.34 -8.26
C VAL A 43 -21.80 17.52 -8.01
N GLU A 44 -21.80 16.63 -7.01
CA GLU A 44 -20.68 15.71 -6.71
C GLU A 44 -20.39 14.75 -7.87
N LYS A 45 -21.42 14.05 -8.37
CA LYS A 45 -21.29 13.06 -9.46
C LYS A 45 -20.91 13.70 -10.79
N PHE A 46 -21.39 14.93 -11.02
CA PHE A 46 -21.08 15.66 -12.25
C PHE A 46 -19.66 16.27 -12.23
N ARG A 47 -19.15 16.66 -11.05
CA ARG A 47 -17.74 17.07 -10.88
C ARG A 47 -16.76 15.94 -11.21
N THR A 48 -17.04 14.71 -10.79
CA THR A 48 -16.23 13.52 -11.12
C THR A 48 -16.18 13.25 -12.62
N TRP A 49 -17.25 13.58 -13.35
CA TRP A 49 -17.37 13.38 -14.80
C TRP A 49 -16.64 14.45 -15.63
N LEU A 50 -16.50 15.68 -15.09
CA LEU A 50 -15.88 16.81 -15.78
C LEU A 50 -14.38 16.99 -15.49
N THR A 51 -13.85 16.37 -14.45
CA THR A 51 -12.40 16.25 -14.27
C THR A 51 -11.83 15.29 -15.32
N PRO A 52 -10.78 15.67 -16.09
CA PRO A 52 -9.97 14.69 -16.79
C PRO A 52 -9.60 13.61 -15.79
N GLN A 53 -10.06 12.38 -16.01
CA GLN A 53 -9.70 11.26 -15.15
C GLN A 53 -8.19 11.17 -15.21
N SER A 54 -7.51 11.54 -14.12
CA SER A 54 -6.09 11.26 -13.95
C SER A 54 -5.89 9.79 -14.34
N PRO A 55 -4.89 9.45 -15.17
CA PRO A 55 -4.74 8.09 -15.67
C PRO A 55 -4.82 7.12 -14.49
N TYR A 56 -5.77 6.18 -14.57
CA TYR A 56 -6.03 5.22 -13.50
C TYR A 56 -4.93 4.14 -13.54
N PRO A 57 -3.93 4.19 -12.65
CA PRO A 57 -2.70 3.42 -12.83
C PRO A 57 -2.92 1.90 -12.90
N PRO A 58 -3.82 1.28 -12.11
CA PRO A 58 -4.06 -0.16 -12.17
C PRO A 58 -4.49 -0.72 -13.53
N ALA A 59 -5.10 0.10 -14.39
CA ALA A 59 -5.53 -0.31 -15.73
C ALA A 59 -4.44 -0.10 -16.80
N LEU A 60 -3.32 0.53 -16.45
CA LEU A 60 -2.22 0.77 -17.38
C LEU A 60 -1.41 -0.52 -17.58
N THR A 61 -0.88 -0.67 -18.78
CA THR A 61 -0.02 -1.80 -19.16
C THR A 61 1.46 -1.39 -19.13
N GLY A 62 2.35 -2.37 -19.34
CA GLY A 62 3.81 -2.20 -19.32
C GLY A 62 4.44 -2.48 -17.95
N LEU A 63 5.77 -2.34 -17.87
CA LEU A 63 6.50 -2.42 -16.60
C LEU A 63 6.26 -1.13 -15.81
N ARG A 64 5.71 -1.24 -14.60
CA ARG A 64 5.37 -0.10 -13.73
C ARG A 64 5.84 -0.39 -12.30
N GLY A 65 5.90 0.64 -11.45
CA GLY A 65 6.50 0.49 -10.11
C GLY A 65 8.01 0.71 -10.14
N SER A 66 8.75 -0.11 -9.38
CA SER A 66 10.21 -0.08 -9.36
C SER A 66 10.78 -0.64 -10.67
N HIS A 67 10.81 0.19 -11.71
CA HIS A 67 11.35 -0.15 -13.03
C HIS A 67 12.60 0.69 -13.33
N ASP A 68 13.34 0.32 -14.38
CA ASP A 68 14.44 1.14 -14.88
C ASP A 68 13.93 2.55 -15.22
N GLY A 69 14.54 3.56 -14.61
CA GLY A 69 14.09 4.96 -14.67
C GLY A 69 13.50 5.50 -13.36
N SER A 70 12.93 4.66 -12.49
CA SER A 70 12.29 5.12 -11.24
C SER A 70 13.28 5.63 -10.19
N TRP A 71 14.58 5.34 -10.36
CA TRP A 71 15.68 5.69 -9.46
C TRP A 71 16.52 6.88 -9.95
N GLU A 72 16.27 7.40 -11.15
CA GLU A 72 17.13 8.39 -11.80
C GLU A 72 17.20 9.72 -11.07
N ALA A 73 16.07 10.21 -10.56
CA ALA A 73 16.02 11.46 -9.80
C ALA A 73 16.87 11.37 -8.52
N ALA A 74 16.74 10.28 -7.77
CA ALA A 74 17.52 10.05 -6.55
C ALA A 74 19.03 9.95 -6.85
N HIS A 75 19.40 9.24 -7.91
CA HIS A 75 20.80 9.14 -8.33
C HIS A 75 21.35 10.48 -8.83
N SER A 76 20.54 11.27 -9.54
CA SER A 76 20.89 12.61 -9.99
C SER A 76 21.16 13.54 -8.81
N LEU A 77 20.36 13.46 -7.73
CA LEU A 77 20.60 14.20 -6.49
C LEU A 77 21.95 13.82 -5.88
N VAL A 78 22.22 12.51 -5.72
CA VAL A 78 23.51 12.02 -5.18
C VAL A 78 24.70 12.46 -6.03
N ARG A 79 24.51 12.63 -7.35
CA ARG A 79 25.51 13.13 -8.29
C ARG A 79 25.65 14.66 -8.31
N GLY A 80 24.91 15.38 -7.46
CA GLY A 80 25.03 16.83 -7.31
C GLY A 80 24.06 17.66 -8.15
N THR A 81 23.01 17.04 -8.72
CA THR A 81 21.92 17.81 -9.32
C THR A 81 21.22 18.62 -8.24
N VAL A 82 21.08 19.92 -8.47
CA VAL A 82 20.36 20.84 -7.60
C VAL A 82 19.11 21.31 -8.35
N TRP A 83 17.96 21.25 -7.68
CA TRP A 83 16.72 21.85 -8.16
C TRP A 83 16.52 23.17 -7.42
N ASP A 84 16.90 24.26 -8.08
CA ASP A 84 16.94 25.64 -7.61
C ASP A 84 15.58 26.36 -7.71
N GLN A 85 14.55 25.67 -8.21
CA GLN A 85 13.19 26.16 -8.37
C GLN A 85 12.23 25.50 -7.38
N ALA A 86 12.52 25.59 -6.07
CA ALA A 86 11.54 25.22 -5.06
C ALA A 86 10.49 26.34 -4.94
N THR A 87 9.24 26.04 -5.31
CA THR A 87 8.13 26.96 -5.05
C THR A 87 7.74 26.80 -3.59
N SER A 88 7.76 27.89 -2.83
CA SER A 88 7.16 27.88 -1.50
C SER A 88 5.67 27.66 -1.65
N LEU A 89 5.18 26.56 -1.11
CA LEU A 89 3.75 26.32 -0.94
C LEU A 89 3.36 26.95 0.39
N ASP A 90 2.35 27.81 0.40
CA ASP A 90 1.76 28.38 1.64
C ASP A 90 0.83 27.33 2.28
N GLU A 91 1.37 26.15 2.52
CA GLU A 91 0.65 24.96 3.00
C GLU A 91 1.40 24.33 4.19
N GLU A 92 0.68 24.15 5.29
CA GLU A 92 1.18 23.47 6.49
C GLU A 92 0.60 22.06 6.60
N TYR A 93 1.43 21.10 6.97
CA TYR A 93 1.04 19.71 7.17
C TYR A 93 1.51 19.23 8.54
N ASP A 94 0.66 18.47 9.23
CA ASP A 94 0.97 17.87 10.53
C ASP A 94 1.96 16.70 10.39
N LEU A 95 1.98 16.06 9.22
CA LEU A 95 2.89 14.98 8.85
C LEU A 95 3.19 15.01 7.35
N ILE A 96 4.46 14.85 7.00
CA ILE A 96 4.90 14.56 5.63
C ILE A 96 5.46 13.14 5.59
N VAL A 97 4.94 12.32 4.68
CA VAL A 97 5.38 10.94 4.44
C VAL A 97 6.00 10.87 3.04
N VAL A 98 7.25 10.40 2.98
CA VAL A 98 7.93 10.13 1.70
C VAL A 98 7.88 8.63 1.44
N GLY A 99 7.14 8.25 0.41
CA GLY A 99 6.79 6.89 0.01
C GLY A 99 5.36 6.53 0.40
N ALA A 100 4.49 6.33 -0.59
CA ALA A 100 3.14 5.80 -0.48
C ALA A 100 3.09 4.25 -0.53
N GLY A 101 4.16 3.57 -0.11
CA GLY A 101 4.16 2.13 0.10
C GLY A 101 3.37 1.70 1.35
N ILE A 102 3.26 0.39 1.61
CA ILE A 102 2.60 -0.14 2.82
C ILE A 102 3.10 0.59 4.08
N SER A 103 4.41 0.72 4.26
CA SER A 103 4.98 1.35 5.47
C SER A 103 4.58 2.82 5.62
N GLY A 104 4.65 3.61 4.55
CA GLY A 104 4.30 5.03 4.62
C GLY A 104 2.81 5.27 4.79
N LEU A 105 1.97 4.50 4.10
CA LEU A 105 0.52 4.53 4.29
C LEU A 105 0.12 4.07 5.71
N SER A 106 0.84 3.09 6.28
CA SER A 106 0.66 2.66 7.67
C SER A 106 1.03 3.77 8.65
N ALA A 107 2.16 4.46 8.42
CA ALA A 107 2.56 5.60 9.25
C ALA A 107 1.53 6.73 9.21
N ALA A 108 1.02 7.08 8.02
CA ALA A 108 -0.06 8.05 7.87
C ALA A 108 -1.33 7.62 8.60
N HIS A 109 -1.71 6.34 8.49
CA HIS A 109 -2.88 5.77 9.19
C HIS A 109 -2.75 5.87 10.71
N PHE A 110 -1.62 5.40 11.26
CA PHE A 110 -1.39 5.43 12.70
C PHE A 110 -1.30 6.85 13.25
N PHE A 111 -0.64 7.77 12.53
CA PHE A 111 -0.60 9.17 12.91
C PHE A 111 -2.01 9.77 12.97
N ARG A 112 -2.81 9.57 11.91
CA ARG A 112 -4.20 10.07 11.85
C ARG A 112 -5.05 9.52 12.99
N LYS A 113 -4.87 8.24 13.34
CA LYS A 113 -5.54 7.59 14.47
C LYS A 113 -5.11 8.21 15.81
N GLN A 114 -3.82 8.47 15.98
CA GLN A 114 -3.27 9.02 17.22
C GLN A 114 -3.71 10.47 17.48
N VAL A 115 -3.79 11.31 16.44
CA VAL A 115 -4.17 12.73 16.58
C VAL A 115 -5.69 12.97 16.58
N GLY A 116 -6.49 11.91 16.57
CA GLY A 116 -7.93 12.00 16.83
C GLY A 116 -8.82 12.25 15.62
N GLY A 117 -8.35 11.98 14.39
CA GLY A 117 -9.24 11.81 13.25
C GLY A 117 -8.91 12.62 11.98
N PRO A 118 -9.93 12.89 11.13
CA PRO A 118 -9.73 13.24 9.72
C PRO A 118 -9.19 14.66 9.47
N ASN A 119 -9.09 15.48 10.52
CA ASN A 119 -8.62 16.86 10.40
C ASN A 119 -7.09 16.97 10.27
N ALA A 120 -6.36 15.87 10.53
CA ALA A 120 -4.91 15.82 10.32
C ALA A 120 -4.57 16.05 8.85
N ARG A 121 -3.76 17.08 8.58
CA ARG A 121 -3.23 17.37 7.24
C ARG A 121 -1.97 16.56 7.02
N ILE A 122 -2.10 15.47 6.26
CA ILE A 122 -0.99 14.56 5.95
C ILE A 122 -0.66 14.68 4.46
N LEU A 123 0.57 15.06 4.15
CA LEU A 123 1.10 15.04 2.78
C LEU A 123 1.82 13.71 2.55
N VAL A 124 1.42 12.95 1.53
CA VAL A 124 2.11 11.74 1.10
C VAL A 124 2.71 11.99 -0.28
N LEU A 125 4.03 11.81 -0.40
CA LEU A 125 4.78 11.99 -1.64
C LEU A 125 5.27 10.63 -2.12
N ASP A 126 5.03 10.28 -3.37
CA ASP A 126 5.59 9.08 -4.00
C ASP A 126 6.07 9.43 -5.41
N ASN A 127 7.18 8.80 -5.83
CA ASN A 127 7.71 8.95 -7.18
C ASN A 127 7.00 8.05 -8.19
N HIS A 128 6.19 7.10 -7.73
CA HIS A 128 5.38 6.25 -8.57
C HIS A 128 4.05 6.91 -8.95
N ASP A 129 3.50 6.40 -10.04
CA ASP A 129 2.19 6.75 -10.57
C ASP A 129 1.00 6.20 -9.75
N ASP A 130 1.26 5.21 -8.88
CA ASP A 130 0.27 4.58 -8.01
C ASP A 130 0.83 4.39 -6.60
N PHE A 131 -0.07 4.34 -5.62
CA PHE A 131 0.27 4.01 -4.24
C PHE A 131 0.38 2.49 -4.02
N GLY A 132 0.82 2.09 -2.82
CA GLY A 132 0.98 0.69 -2.40
C GLY A 132 2.41 0.17 -2.50
N GLY A 133 3.31 0.85 -3.24
CA GLY A 133 4.71 0.46 -3.37
C GLY A 133 4.86 -0.91 -4.04
N HIS A 134 5.43 -1.91 -3.35
CA HIS A 134 5.50 -3.28 -3.86
C HIS A 134 4.14 -4.00 -3.88
N ALA A 135 3.13 -3.52 -3.14
CA ALA A 135 1.80 -4.13 -3.07
C ALA A 135 0.83 -3.54 -4.10
N LYS A 136 1.27 -3.43 -5.35
CA LYS A 136 0.45 -2.95 -6.47
C LYS A 136 -0.54 -4.00 -6.93
N ARG A 137 -1.61 -3.55 -7.57
CA ARG A 137 -2.57 -4.38 -8.31
C ARG A 137 -2.46 -4.10 -9.80
N ASN A 138 -2.67 -5.15 -10.59
CA ASN A 138 -2.76 -5.09 -12.05
C ASN A 138 -4.18 -5.51 -12.45
N GLU A 139 -4.80 -4.71 -13.31
CA GLU A 139 -6.14 -4.98 -13.84
C GLU A 139 -6.06 -5.26 -15.34
N PHE A 140 -6.51 -6.44 -15.76
CA PHE A 140 -6.60 -6.83 -17.15
C PHE A 140 -8.06 -7.05 -17.54
N HIS A 141 -8.47 -6.56 -18.71
CA HIS A 141 -9.84 -6.72 -19.18
C HIS A 141 -9.89 -7.63 -20.40
N HIS A 142 -10.74 -8.65 -20.34
CA HIS A 142 -10.97 -9.59 -21.45
C HIS A 142 -12.44 -10.00 -21.47
N ASP A 143 -13.06 -9.97 -22.65
CA ASP A 143 -14.47 -10.32 -22.89
C ASP A 143 -15.46 -9.66 -21.91
N GLY A 144 -15.25 -8.37 -21.62
CA GLY A 144 -16.11 -7.60 -20.72
C GLY A 144 -15.92 -7.90 -19.23
N ARG A 145 -14.94 -8.73 -18.86
CA ARG A 145 -14.61 -9.06 -17.47
C ARG A 145 -13.26 -8.46 -17.07
N MET A 146 -13.21 -7.94 -15.84
CA MET A 146 -11.96 -7.52 -15.19
C MET A 146 -11.33 -8.70 -14.45
N TYR A 147 -10.04 -8.89 -14.67
CA TYR A 147 -9.16 -9.84 -13.99
C TYR A 147 -8.17 -9.04 -13.14
N LEU A 148 -8.10 -9.39 -11.86
CA LEU A 148 -7.24 -8.74 -10.89
C LEU A 148 -6.07 -9.67 -10.54
N MET A 149 -4.86 -9.15 -10.57
CA MET A 149 -3.66 -9.86 -10.13
C MET A 149 -2.79 -8.95 -9.27
N ASN A 150 -2.02 -9.52 -8.35
CA ASN A 150 -0.96 -8.80 -7.65
C ASN A 150 0.15 -8.40 -8.63
N GLY A 151 0.62 -7.16 -8.53
CA GLY A 151 1.79 -6.64 -9.24
C GLY A 151 3.11 -6.84 -8.49
N GLY A 152 3.05 -7.30 -7.22
CA GLY A 152 4.21 -7.63 -6.40
C GLY A 152 3.81 -8.46 -5.20
N THR A 153 3.56 -7.84 -4.04
CA THR A 153 3.14 -8.53 -2.81
C THR A 153 1.96 -9.46 -3.07
N LEU A 154 2.16 -10.76 -2.81
CA LEU A 154 1.21 -11.82 -3.12
C LEU A 154 0.36 -12.24 -1.90
N ASN A 155 1.02 -12.52 -0.77
CA ASN A 155 0.39 -13.15 0.39
C ASN A 155 0.63 -12.35 1.68
N ILE A 156 -0.29 -12.52 2.64
CA ILE A 156 -0.07 -12.23 4.06
C ILE A 156 0.41 -13.54 4.68
N GLU A 157 1.71 -13.65 4.93
CA GLU A 157 2.33 -14.86 5.47
C GLU A 157 2.34 -14.83 7.01
N ALA A 158 2.04 -15.98 7.62
CA ALA A 158 2.02 -16.16 9.07
C ALA A 158 1.38 -15.00 9.87
N PRO A 159 0.11 -14.61 9.57
CA PRO A 159 -0.56 -13.48 10.23
C PRO A 159 -0.65 -13.61 11.75
N SER A 160 -0.58 -14.83 12.27
CA SER A 160 -0.56 -15.13 13.71
C SER A 160 0.70 -14.62 14.41
N GLN A 161 1.80 -14.41 13.67
CA GLN A 161 3.09 -13.94 14.19
C GLN A 161 3.23 -12.41 14.14
N TYR A 162 2.22 -11.70 13.65
CA TYR A 162 2.29 -10.25 13.53
C TYR A 162 2.27 -9.59 14.91
N SER A 163 3.02 -8.50 15.05
CA SER A 163 2.93 -7.66 16.24
C SER A 163 1.50 -7.12 16.42
N PRO A 164 1.10 -6.71 17.64
CA PRO A 164 -0.22 -6.11 17.87
C PRO A 164 -0.53 -4.95 16.92
N GLU A 165 0.48 -4.14 16.56
CA GLU A 165 0.35 -3.01 15.65
C GLU A 165 0.04 -3.47 14.22
N ALA A 166 0.81 -4.41 13.69
CA ALA A 166 0.61 -4.93 12.34
C ALA A 166 -0.71 -5.73 12.23
N ALA A 167 -1.05 -6.51 13.26
CA ALA A 167 -2.33 -7.19 13.37
C ALA A 167 -3.51 -6.20 13.45
N GLY A 168 -3.34 -5.14 14.25
CA GLY A 168 -4.33 -4.08 14.41
C GLY A 168 -4.57 -3.29 13.13
N LEU A 169 -3.52 -3.05 12.32
CA LEU A 169 -3.66 -2.42 11.02
C LEU A 169 -4.54 -3.25 10.08
N LEU A 170 -4.31 -4.56 9.99
CA LEU A 170 -5.14 -5.44 9.16
C LEU A 170 -6.61 -5.38 9.59
N TRP A 171 -6.87 -5.37 10.90
CA TRP A 171 -8.23 -5.21 11.44
C TRP A 171 -8.85 -3.85 11.09
N ASP A 172 -8.10 -2.76 11.27
CA ASP A 172 -8.56 -1.40 10.93
C ASP A 172 -8.91 -1.28 9.43
N LEU A 173 -8.24 -2.03 8.56
CA LEU A 173 -8.51 -2.13 7.12
C LEU A 173 -9.66 -3.07 6.77
N GLY A 174 -10.26 -3.75 7.76
CA GLY A 174 -11.33 -4.73 7.56
C GLY A 174 -10.86 -6.09 7.04
N ILE A 175 -9.56 -6.39 7.14
CA ILE A 175 -8.98 -7.67 6.73
C ILE A 175 -9.15 -8.67 7.87
N ASP A 176 -10.21 -9.47 7.79
CA ASP A 176 -10.49 -10.53 8.76
C ASP A 176 -9.65 -11.78 8.48
N ARG A 177 -8.61 -11.95 9.29
CA ARG A 177 -7.66 -13.07 9.22
C ARG A 177 -8.28 -14.41 9.66
N THR A 178 -9.38 -14.39 10.41
CA THR A 178 -10.03 -15.63 10.87
C THR A 178 -10.68 -16.37 9.70
N ARG A 179 -11.23 -15.62 8.73
CA ARG A 179 -11.81 -16.17 7.50
C ARG A 179 -10.83 -16.99 6.68
N TYR A 180 -9.53 -16.66 6.75
CA TYR A 180 -8.50 -17.46 6.10
C TYR A 180 -8.46 -18.88 6.65
N TYR A 181 -8.39 -19.01 7.98
CA TYR A 181 -8.34 -20.30 8.65
C TYR A 181 -9.60 -21.13 8.40
N ASP A 182 -10.78 -20.49 8.39
CA ASP A 182 -12.04 -21.14 8.03
C ASP A 182 -12.03 -21.67 6.59
N ALA A 183 -11.59 -20.84 5.63
CA ALA A 183 -11.57 -21.18 4.21
C ALA A 183 -10.64 -22.35 3.89
N ILE A 184 -9.53 -22.52 4.64
CA ILE A 184 -8.57 -23.61 4.42
C ILE A 184 -8.81 -24.83 5.30
N ALA A 185 -9.71 -24.76 6.29
CA ALA A 185 -9.91 -25.82 7.28
C ALA A 185 -10.20 -27.19 6.65
N ASP A 186 -11.00 -27.22 5.58
CA ASP A 186 -11.33 -28.44 4.84
C ASP A 186 -10.11 -29.06 4.15
N VAL A 187 -9.27 -28.23 3.52
CA VAL A 187 -8.03 -28.69 2.87
C VAL A 187 -7.09 -29.28 3.92
N ARG A 188 -6.91 -28.58 5.05
CA ARG A 188 -6.06 -29.04 6.15
C ARG A 188 -6.55 -30.37 6.72
N ARG A 189 -7.86 -30.51 6.93
CA ARG A 189 -8.47 -31.75 7.42
C ARG A 189 -8.21 -32.90 6.44
N ARG A 190 -8.46 -32.70 5.15
CA ARG A 190 -8.22 -33.73 4.12
C ARG A 190 -6.76 -34.18 4.07
N TYR A 191 -5.81 -33.25 4.11
CA TYR A 191 -4.38 -33.58 4.14
C TYR A 191 -4.06 -34.44 5.37
N SER A 192 -4.63 -34.10 6.53
CA SER A 192 -4.45 -34.88 7.74
C SER A 192 -5.09 -36.27 7.67
N GLU A 193 -6.31 -36.40 7.13
CA GLU A 193 -7.01 -37.67 6.95
C GLU A 193 -6.25 -38.62 6.00
N LEU A 194 -5.56 -38.07 5.00
CA LEU A 194 -4.70 -38.81 4.09
C LEU A 194 -3.31 -39.15 4.68
N GLY A 195 -3.01 -38.73 5.91
CA GLY A 195 -1.70 -38.91 6.53
C GLY A 195 -0.59 -38.09 5.89
N LEU A 196 -0.94 -37.05 5.11
CA LEU A 196 0.04 -36.17 4.47
C LEU A 196 0.64 -35.20 5.49
N SER A 197 1.96 -35.03 5.40
CA SER A 197 2.72 -34.08 6.21
C SER A 197 3.84 -33.45 5.39
N SER A 198 4.27 -32.26 5.82
CA SER A 198 5.45 -31.60 5.28
C SER A 198 6.72 -32.22 5.85
N GLY A 199 7.86 -32.02 5.17
CA GLY A 199 9.15 -32.52 5.63
C GLY A 199 10.32 -31.84 4.92
N PHE A 200 11.51 -32.07 5.45
CA PHE A 200 12.77 -31.61 4.86
C PHE A 200 13.51 -32.79 4.26
N PHE A 201 13.87 -32.68 2.98
CA PHE A 201 14.76 -33.63 2.34
C PHE A 201 16.18 -33.07 2.33
N PHE A 202 17.11 -33.85 2.88
CA PHE A 202 18.54 -33.58 2.89
C PHE A 202 19.19 -34.51 1.88
N ASP A 203 19.71 -33.95 0.80
CA ASP A 203 20.42 -34.69 -0.24
C ASP A 203 21.83 -35.12 0.23
N ARG A 204 22.32 -36.22 -0.33
CA ARG A 204 23.66 -36.73 -0.04
C ARG A 204 24.78 -35.75 -0.42
N GLU A 205 24.64 -35.03 -1.53
CA GLU A 205 25.68 -34.16 -2.08
C GLU A 205 26.00 -32.99 -1.14
N THR A 206 24.97 -32.46 -0.48
CA THR A 206 25.08 -31.32 0.44
C THR A 206 25.28 -31.77 1.88
N PHE A 207 24.58 -32.82 2.32
CA PHE A 207 24.50 -33.20 3.74
C PHE A 207 25.17 -34.54 4.08
N GLY A 208 25.83 -35.17 3.11
CA GLY A 208 26.60 -36.41 3.28
C GLY A 208 25.77 -37.70 3.33
N ARG A 209 24.44 -37.61 3.44
CA ARG A 209 23.51 -38.73 3.27
C ARG A 209 22.13 -38.27 2.83
N ASP A 210 21.45 -39.10 2.06
CA ASP A 210 20.03 -38.92 1.79
C ASP A 210 19.23 -39.15 3.07
N HIS A 211 18.48 -38.14 3.51
CA HIS A 211 17.63 -38.24 4.67
C HIS A 211 16.36 -37.40 4.49
N LEU A 212 15.19 -38.02 4.67
CA LEU A 212 13.92 -37.33 4.72
C LEU A 212 13.47 -37.20 6.18
N SER A 213 13.43 -35.98 6.70
CA SER A 213 12.82 -35.69 8.01
C SER A 213 11.38 -35.26 7.79
N ALA A 214 10.45 -36.21 7.92
CA ALA A 214 9.02 -35.99 7.76
C ALA A 214 8.36 -35.53 9.07
N GLY A 215 7.16 -34.92 8.96
CA GLY A 215 6.36 -34.51 10.11
C GLY A 215 6.63 -33.07 10.58
N TYR A 216 7.07 -32.19 9.68
CA TYR A 216 7.11 -30.74 9.95
C TYR A 216 5.73 -30.25 10.40
N GLY A 217 5.71 -29.43 11.47
CA GLY A 217 4.49 -28.95 12.11
C GLY A 217 3.75 -29.97 12.97
N ARG A 218 4.20 -31.23 13.03
CA ARG A 218 3.59 -32.32 13.83
C ARG A 218 4.54 -32.91 14.88
N ARG A 219 5.84 -32.90 14.62
CA ARG A 219 6.87 -33.43 15.51
C ARG A 219 7.60 -32.31 16.25
N PRO A 220 8.08 -32.54 17.49
CA PRO A 220 8.94 -31.60 18.19
C PRO A 220 10.20 -31.28 17.37
N TRP A 221 10.61 -30.01 17.37
CA TRP A 221 11.83 -29.57 16.68
C TRP A 221 13.09 -30.31 17.17
N ALA A 222 13.14 -30.68 18.44
CA ALA A 222 14.25 -31.44 19.01
C ALA A 222 14.45 -32.80 18.34
N GLU A 223 13.36 -33.51 18.00
CA GLU A 223 13.43 -34.78 17.29
C GLU A 223 13.89 -34.60 15.84
N ILE A 224 13.30 -33.62 15.14
CA ILE A 224 13.67 -33.26 13.76
C ILE A 224 15.15 -32.90 13.70
N ALA A 225 15.64 -32.07 14.63
CA ALA A 225 17.03 -31.67 14.70
C ALA A 225 17.95 -32.86 14.95
N ALA A 226 17.62 -33.75 15.90
CA ALA A 226 18.46 -34.90 16.24
C ALA A 226 18.69 -35.85 15.05
N GLU A 227 17.65 -36.10 14.25
CA GLU A 227 17.69 -36.99 13.09
C GLU A 227 18.31 -36.36 11.84
N SER A 228 18.23 -35.03 11.74
CA SER A 228 18.75 -34.28 10.58
C SER A 228 20.27 -34.44 10.45
N PRO A 229 20.80 -34.66 9.23
CA PRO A 229 22.24 -34.75 8.95
C PRO A 229 22.93 -33.37 8.97
N LEU A 230 22.60 -32.56 9.97
CA LEU A 230 23.18 -31.25 10.22
C LEU A 230 24.38 -31.37 11.15
N SER A 231 25.29 -30.39 11.08
CA SER A 231 26.38 -30.28 12.04
C SER A 231 25.81 -30.16 13.46
N ARG A 232 26.62 -30.48 14.48
CA ARG A 232 26.19 -30.30 15.89
C ARG A 232 25.78 -28.84 16.15
N GLU A 233 26.62 -27.90 15.71
CA GLU A 233 26.37 -26.46 15.84
C GLU A 233 25.06 -26.03 15.16
N ALA A 234 24.80 -26.48 13.93
CA ALA A 234 23.57 -26.14 13.22
C ALA A 234 22.31 -26.71 13.91
N ARG A 235 22.41 -27.88 14.56
CA ARG A 235 21.31 -28.44 15.36
C ARG A 235 21.07 -27.63 16.62
N GLU A 236 22.12 -27.21 17.31
CA GLU A 236 22.04 -26.34 18.49
C GLU A 236 21.44 -24.97 18.14
N ASP A 237 21.87 -24.36 17.02
CA ASP A 237 21.32 -23.09 16.54
C ASP A 237 19.87 -23.20 16.06
N LEU A 238 19.51 -24.28 15.37
CA LEU A 238 18.12 -24.54 14.99
C LEU A 238 17.25 -24.61 16.24
N MET A 239 17.72 -25.29 17.29
CA MET A 239 16.97 -25.34 18.54
C MET A 239 16.88 -23.97 19.21
N ARG A 240 17.96 -23.20 19.25
CA ARG A 240 17.95 -21.84 19.78
C ARG A 240 16.95 -20.91 19.08
N LEU A 241 16.79 -21.06 17.76
CA LEU A 241 15.82 -20.28 16.98
C LEU A 241 14.36 -20.70 17.24
N ARG A 242 14.13 -21.95 17.65
CA ARG A 242 12.80 -22.53 17.84
C ARG A 242 12.33 -22.55 19.29
N ASP A 243 13.25 -22.48 20.26
CA ASP A 243 12.98 -22.56 21.71
C ASP A 243 12.60 -21.22 22.37
N VAL A 244 12.31 -20.18 21.57
CA VAL A 244 11.83 -18.89 22.07
C VAL A 244 10.32 -18.80 21.90
N SER A 245 9.55 -19.47 22.78
CA SER A 245 8.11 -19.27 23.06
C SER A 245 7.13 -19.06 21.88
N ALA A 246 7.53 -19.33 20.65
CA ALA A 246 6.76 -19.02 19.46
C ALA A 246 5.73 -20.12 19.29
N SER A 247 4.44 -19.75 19.39
CA SER A 247 3.40 -20.57 18.81
C SER A 247 3.80 -20.82 17.37
N ILE A 248 4.09 -22.08 17.06
CA ILE A 248 4.21 -22.56 15.69
C ILE A 248 2.88 -22.19 15.05
N ASP A 249 2.87 -21.24 14.11
CA ASP A 249 1.79 -21.18 13.15
C ASP A 249 1.86 -22.53 12.43
N PRO A 250 0.89 -23.42 12.63
CA PRO A 250 0.90 -24.65 11.89
C PRO A 250 0.58 -24.20 10.47
N TRP A 251 1.59 -24.13 9.62
CA TRP A 251 1.41 -24.29 8.19
C TRP A 251 1.51 -25.79 7.93
#